data_AF-A0A9P8I0G0-F1
#
_entry.id   AF-A0A9P8I0G0-F1
#
_cell.length_a   1.000
_cell.length_b   1.000
_cell.length_c   1.000
_cell.angle_alpha   90.00
_cell.angle_beta   90.00
_cell.angle_gamma   90.00
#
_symmetry.space_group_name_H-M   'P 1'
#
loop_
_entity.id
_entity.type
_entity.pdbx_description
1 polymer ?
#
loop_
_entity_poly.entity_id
_entity_poly.type
_entity_poly.pdbx_seq_one_letter_code
_entity_poly.pdbx_strand_id
1 'polypeptide(L)'
;MADPSSSGPGPSYDTYADYVASVYGVRYGGFAWLVGFLRKGYEVRFWEYQQPQIEIHVLDSVNDTLESWSFVAPRRGPVDQSFLNVLRKPPSERRTRLILLQCGQLGDTNGSYIDAIGLHYLLDPYFFSAHFDLCRDLTESGIIGRSYGPSALPSGRRFLQIVTDRKNSFMTATWRISSQERTFIVLGLDHSNPDRLTKLRDELLKDNSPIKTRIYDENPADYLFPYVRDSARAAASLCNRHAHFDADPDGIHGASPFTWQWNQSNRRALISSMNSLARFVAYPEIDTGVRPLKLRSLLPDYAALIKEAEVTGLDFQGLLQQRANSAAMEETKRGIAQADSVRRLALVAFVFIPLNFATSFFGMNFEQLGTGTLNIGYFFLLAALAGGLSLALSTTLKPIEAAWLQARYRFALREYQDNDKELVASITKRQIIWAFVRRHFPPARMVYESWEDAKYNSDNPDELPLFTTLYSIGCNGARSRARRLWNSGPFAAKPAADAPQDRPEA
;
A
#
# COMPACT_ATOMS: atom_id res chain seq x y z
N MET A 1 -20.79 -30.13 16.62
CA MET A 1 -22.17 -29.62 16.39
C MET A 1 -23.10 -30.70 16.87
N ALA A 2 -23.93 -30.42 17.88
CA ALA A 2 -24.93 -31.38 18.35
C ALA A 2 -25.92 -31.64 17.21
N ASP A 3 -26.25 -32.90 16.99
CA ASP A 3 -27.25 -33.30 15.99
C ASP A 3 -28.62 -32.75 16.42
N PRO A 4 -29.26 -31.85 15.64
CA PRO A 4 -30.54 -31.25 16.00
C PRO A 4 -31.72 -32.24 16.02
N SER A 5 -31.47 -33.53 15.84
CA SER A 5 -32.46 -34.60 15.80
C SER A 5 -32.93 -35.09 17.20
N SER A 6 -32.27 -34.72 18.30
CA SER A 6 -32.72 -35.08 19.66
C SER A 6 -33.86 -34.16 20.13
N SER A 7 -35.09 -34.55 19.81
CA SER A 7 -36.33 -33.77 19.88
C SER A 7 -36.95 -33.64 21.28
N GLY A 8 -36.29 -32.88 22.17
CA GLY A 8 -37.05 -32.12 23.17
C GLY A 8 -37.71 -30.92 22.50
N PRO A 9 -38.88 -30.41 22.96
CA PRO A 9 -39.38 -29.11 22.52
C PRO A 9 -38.34 -28.07 22.92
N GLY A 10 -37.47 -27.70 21.98
CA GLY A 10 -36.47 -26.67 22.19
C GLY A 10 -37.15 -25.36 22.58
N PRO A 11 -36.41 -24.44 23.22
CA PRO A 11 -36.93 -23.11 23.51
C PRO A 11 -37.52 -22.48 22.24
N SER A 12 -38.79 -22.10 22.30
CA SER A 12 -39.45 -21.34 21.24
C SER A 12 -38.99 -19.89 21.37
N TYR A 13 -38.46 -19.33 20.29
CA TYR A 13 -38.04 -17.93 20.21
C TYR A 13 -39.06 -17.15 19.41
N ASP A 14 -39.44 -15.97 19.90
CA ASP A 14 -40.39 -15.09 19.21
C ASP A 14 -39.74 -14.39 18.00
N THR A 15 -38.44 -14.10 18.09
CA THR A 15 -37.66 -13.45 17.02
C THR A 15 -36.34 -14.18 16.79
N TYR A 16 -35.77 -14.03 15.59
CA TYR A 16 -34.44 -14.55 15.30
C TYR A 16 -33.37 -13.83 16.12
N ALA A 17 -33.53 -12.53 16.36
CA ALA A 17 -32.65 -11.76 17.22
C ALA A 17 -32.56 -12.32 18.64
N ASP A 18 -33.68 -12.82 19.19
CA ASP A 18 -33.71 -13.47 20.50
C ASP A 18 -33.01 -14.83 20.47
N TYR A 19 -33.18 -15.59 19.40
CA TYR A 19 -32.41 -16.82 19.15
C TYR A 19 -30.90 -16.53 19.09
N VAL A 20 -30.47 -15.51 18.34
CA VAL A 20 -29.05 -15.16 18.23
C VAL A 20 -28.52 -14.70 19.59
N ALA A 21 -29.26 -13.86 20.31
CA ALA A 21 -28.87 -13.35 21.62
C ALA A 21 -28.76 -14.47 22.67
N SER A 22 -29.69 -15.43 22.68
CA SER A 22 -29.69 -16.52 23.66
C SER A 22 -28.58 -17.54 23.39
N VAL A 23 -28.41 -17.94 22.13
CA VAL A 23 -27.47 -19.01 21.75
C VAL A 23 -26.03 -18.49 21.66
N TYR A 24 -25.83 -17.25 21.20
CA TYR A 24 -24.50 -16.69 20.92
C TYR A 24 -24.09 -15.53 21.83
N GLY A 25 -25.03 -14.89 22.53
CA GLY A 25 -24.78 -13.64 23.27
C GLY A 25 -23.84 -13.77 24.47
N VAL A 26 -23.80 -14.92 25.15
CA VAL A 26 -22.94 -15.11 26.35
C VAL A 26 -21.47 -15.32 25.97
N ARG A 27 -21.17 -15.86 24.78
CA ARG A 27 -19.80 -16.24 24.38
C ARG A 27 -19.18 -15.32 23.33
N TYR A 28 -19.99 -14.59 22.56
CA TYR A 28 -19.51 -13.83 21.41
C TYR A 28 -20.20 -12.48 21.35
N GLY A 29 -19.61 -11.48 22.02
CA GLY A 29 -19.98 -10.07 21.84
C GLY A 29 -19.94 -9.60 20.37
N GLY A 30 -19.36 -10.40 19.47
CA GLY A 30 -19.31 -10.18 18.03
C GLY A 30 -20.67 -10.07 17.33
N PHE A 31 -21.77 -10.57 17.91
CA PHE A 31 -23.11 -10.48 17.29
C PHE A 31 -24.03 -9.42 17.90
N ALA A 32 -23.57 -8.68 18.91
CA ALA A 32 -24.41 -7.65 19.56
C ALA A 32 -24.93 -6.62 18.54
N TRP A 33 -24.10 -6.26 17.56
CA TRP A 33 -24.49 -5.35 16.49
C TRP A 33 -25.58 -5.95 15.58
N LEU A 34 -25.48 -7.24 15.22
CA LEU A 34 -26.45 -7.93 14.36
C LEU A 34 -27.81 -8.03 15.07
N VAL A 35 -27.81 -8.37 16.36
CA VAL A 35 -29.03 -8.36 17.19
C VAL A 35 -29.65 -6.97 17.25
N GLY A 36 -28.83 -5.92 17.41
CA GLY A 36 -29.29 -4.53 17.36
C GLY A 36 -29.93 -4.18 16.01
N PHE A 37 -29.27 -4.58 14.92
CA PHE A 37 -29.75 -4.39 13.55
C PHE A 37 -31.07 -5.11 13.27
N LEU A 38 -31.21 -6.37 13.67
CA LEU A 38 -32.44 -7.15 13.47
C LEU A 38 -33.63 -6.53 14.22
N ARG A 39 -33.39 -6.03 15.44
CA ARG A 39 -34.45 -5.44 16.29
C ARG A 39 -34.84 -4.02 15.88
N LYS A 40 -33.87 -3.18 15.53
CA LYS A 40 -34.09 -1.73 15.35
C LYS A 40 -33.92 -1.27 13.89
N GLY A 41 -33.41 -2.12 13.01
CA GLY A 41 -32.90 -1.74 11.70
C GLY A 41 -31.58 -0.98 11.81
N TYR A 42 -31.09 -0.48 10.67
CA TYR A 42 -29.90 0.36 10.61
C TYR A 42 -30.28 1.84 10.54
N GLU A 43 -29.81 2.65 11.49
CA GLU A 43 -30.02 4.10 11.49
C GLU A 43 -28.99 4.79 10.60
N VAL A 44 -29.39 5.15 9.37
CA VAL A 44 -28.54 5.96 8.48
C VAL A 44 -28.54 7.41 8.97
N ARG A 45 -27.35 7.95 9.25
CA ARG A 45 -27.18 9.32 9.73
C ARG A 45 -27.17 10.39 8.64
N PHE A 46 -27.21 10.02 7.36
CA PHE A 46 -26.95 10.93 6.25
C PHE A 46 -27.97 10.82 5.09
N TRP A 47 -28.46 12.00 4.67
CA TRP A 47 -29.25 12.43 3.49
C TRP A 47 -30.31 11.48 2.88
N GLU A 48 -31.57 11.89 3.03
CA GLU A 48 -32.63 12.14 2.02
C GLU A 48 -32.65 11.51 0.60
N TYR A 49 -31.90 10.45 0.31
CA TYR A 49 -32.18 9.68 -0.90
C TYR A 49 -33.49 8.91 -0.70
N GLN A 50 -34.55 9.41 -1.35
CA GLN A 50 -35.73 8.61 -1.64
C GLN A 50 -35.26 7.49 -2.59
N GLN A 51 -35.48 6.23 -2.19
CA GLN A 51 -35.14 4.95 -2.84
C GLN A 51 -33.86 4.25 -2.32
N PRO A 52 -33.77 2.90 -2.39
CA PRO A 52 -34.76 1.86 -2.77
C PRO A 52 -35.30 1.06 -1.55
N GLN A 53 -36.40 0.33 -1.74
CA GLN A 53 -36.92 -0.65 -0.78
C GLN A 53 -36.23 -2.00 -0.98
N ILE A 54 -36.20 -2.89 0.03
CA ILE A 54 -35.69 -4.27 -0.22
C ILE A 54 -36.67 -4.95 -1.18
N GLU A 55 -36.15 -5.50 -2.27
CA GLU A 55 -36.89 -6.43 -3.11
C GLU A 55 -36.58 -7.86 -2.68
N ILE A 56 -37.63 -8.62 -2.37
CA ILE A 56 -37.54 -10.01 -1.97
C ILE A 56 -38.30 -10.83 -2.99
N HIS A 57 -37.62 -11.74 -3.67
CA HIS A 57 -38.24 -12.70 -4.57
C HIS A 57 -38.16 -14.10 -3.98
N VAL A 58 -39.31 -14.79 -3.94
CA VAL A 58 -39.39 -16.20 -3.56
C VAL A 58 -39.72 -16.97 -4.83
N LEU A 59 -38.92 -18.00 -5.11
CA LEU A 59 -39.05 -18.87 -6.27
C LEU A 59 -39.16 -20.30 -5.76
N ASP A 60 -40.30 -20.96 -6.03
CA ASP A 60 -40.53 -22.33 -5.62
C ASP A 60 -40.63 -23.23 -6.85
N SER A 61 -39.86 -24.33 -6.87
CA SER A 61 -40.05 -25.40 -7.85
C SER A 61 -41.17 -26.32 -7.38
N VAL A 62 -42.29 -26.29 -8.10
CA VAL A 62 -43.51 -27.07 -7.87
C VAL A 62 -43.88 -27.78 -9.16
N ASN A 63 -43.95 -29.11 -9.12
CA ASN A 63 -44.34 -29.95 -10.28
C ASN A 63 -43.53 -29.63 -11.55
N ASP A 64 -42.20 -29.48 -11.42
CA ASP A 64 -41.27 -29.10 -12.49
C ASP A 64 -41.52 -27.70 -13.08
N THR A 65 -42.33 -26.85 -12.44
CA THR A 65 -42.53 -25.45 -12.82
C THR A 65 -42.05 -24.52 -11.72
N LEU A 66 -41.52 -23.35 -12.08
CA LEU A 66 -41.08 -22.33 -11.14
C LEU A 66 -42.21 -21.33 -10.87
N GLU A 67 -42.75 -21.35 -9.65
CA GLU A 67 -43.66 -20.31 -9.14
C GLU A 67 -42.82 -19.14 -8.58
N SER A 68 -43.26 -17.89 -8.76
CA SER A 68 -42.57 -16.72 -8.25
C SER A 68 -43.49 -15.75 -7.51
N TRP A 69 -43.02 -15.24 -6.38
CA TRP A 69 -43.62 -14.13 -5.65
C TRP A 69 -42.59 -13.02 -5.45
N SER A 70 -43.02 -11.78 -5.56
CA SER A 70 -42.18 -10.61 -5.34
C SER A 70 -42.80 -9.73 -4.26
N PHE A 71 -41.97 -9.33 -3.31
CA PHE A 71 -42.35 -8.49 -2.19
C PHE A 71 -41.41 -7.30 -2.14
N VAL A 72 -41.95 -6.15 -1.78
CA VAL A 72 -41.17 -4.95 -1.56
C VAL A 72 -41.30 -4.59 -0.09
N ALA A 73 -40.23 -4.84 0.68
CA ALA A 73 -40.27 -4.63 2.12
C ALA A 73 -40.16 -3.13 2.42
N PRO A 74 -41.11 -2.55 3.19
CA PRO A 74 -40.97 -1.18 3.64
C PRO A 74 -39.74 -1.06 4.52
N ARG A 75 -39.02 0.07 4.49
CA ARG A 75 -37.79 0.28 5.26
C ARG A 75 -37.94 0.00 6.76
N ARG A 76 -39.13 0.30 7.31
CA ARG A 76 -39.51 0.05 8.70
C ARG A 76 -40.95 -0.44 8.74
N GLY A 77 -41.30 -1.15 9.80
CA GLY A 77 -42.65 -1.66 10.05
C GLY A 77 -42.68 -3.18 10.14
N PRO A 78 -43.85 -3.73 10.52
CA PRO A 78 -44.02 -5.16 10.66
C PRO A 78 -43.86 -5.89 9.32
N VAL A 79 -43.56 -7.18 9.40
CA VAL A 79 -43.47 -8.05 8.23
C VAL A 79 -44.87 -8.23 7.63
N ASP A 80 -44.99 -8.06 6.32
CA ASP A 80 -46.25 -8.32 5.61
C ASP A 80 -46.71 -9.77 5.84
N GLN A 81 -47.97 -9.91 6.24
CA GLN A 81 -48.60 -11.20 6.46
C GLN A 81 -48.63 -12.06 5.18
N SER A 82 -48.73 -11.44 4.00
CA SER A 82 -48.67 -12.15 2.72
C SER A 82 -47.32 -12.85 2.53
N PHE A 83 -46.23 -12.17 2.90
CA PHE A 83 -44.88 -12.73 2.88
C PHE A 83 -44.72 -13.87 3.90
N LEU A 84 -45.20 -13.68 5.14
CA LEU A 84 -45.18 -14.73 6.16
C LEU A 84 -45.97 -15.97 5.72
N ASN A 85 -47.10 -15.78 5.02
CA ASN A 85 -47.90 -16.89 4.50
C ASN A 85 -47.13 -17.66 3.41
N VAL A 86 -46.40 -16.97 2.53
CA VAL A 86 -45.54 -17.62 1.52
C VAL A 86 -44.38 -18.37 2.15
N LEU A 87 -43.75 -17.81 3.19
CA LEU A 87 -42.73 -18.52 3.97
C LEU A 87 -43.32 -19.80 4.61
N ARG A 88 -44.46 -19.67 5.31
CA ARG A 88 -45.11 -20.76 6.06
C ARG A 88 -45.81 -21.81 5.23
N LYS A 89 -46.08 -21.56 3.94
CA LYS A 89 -46.71 -22.56 3.06
C LYS A 89 -45.96 -23.88 3.28
N PRO A 90 -46.63 -25.05 3.37
CA PRO A 90 -45.95 -26.32 3.63
C PRO A 90 -45.27 -26.89 2.36
N PRO A 91 -44.20 -27.69 2.50
CA PRO A 91 -43.38 -28.19 1.40
C PRO A 91 -43.98 -29.36 0.63
N SER A 92 -45.25 -29.74 0.85
CA SER A 92 -45.82 -31.01 0.39
C SER A 92 -45.71 -31.27 -1.12
N GLU A 93 -45.49 -30.24 -1.94
CA GLU A 93 -45.27 -30.34 -3.39
C GLU A 93 -43.95 -29.69 -3.87
N ARG A 94 -43.12 -29.19 -2.95
CA ARG A 94 -41.93 -28.40 -3.25
C ARG A 94 -40.66 -29.21 -3.21
N ARG A 95 -39.86 -29.08 -4.26
CA ARG A 95 -38.51 -29.68 -4.30
C ARG A 95 -37.45 -28.68 -3.88
N THR A 96 -37.51 -27.48 -4.45
CA THR A 96 -36.54 -26.42 -4.21
C THR A 96 -37.23 -25.11 -3.94
N ARG A 97 -36.74 -24.36 -2.95
CA ARG A 97 -37.08 -22.96 -2.70
C ARG A 97 -35.85 -22.08 -2.82
N LEU A 98 -35.94 -21.00 -3.58
CA LEU A 98 -34.91 -20.00 -3.75
C LEU A 98 -35.45 -18.64 -3.28
N ILE A 99 -34.79 -18.04 -2.29
CA ILE A 99 -35.13 -16.72 -1.79
C ILE A 99 -34.03 -15.77 -2.19
N LEU A 100 -34.36 -14.80 -3.04
CA LEU A 100 -33.46 -13.75 -3.51
C LEU A 100 -33.81 -12.47 -2.77
N LEU A 101 -32.86 -11.94 -2.01
CA LEU A 101 -32.99 -10.66 -1.33
C LEU A 101 -32.04 -9.66 -1.95
N GLN A 102 -32.58 -8.58 -2.49
CA GLN A 102 -31.80 -7.49 -3.04
C GLN A 102 -31.90 -6.27 -2.14
N CYS A 103 -30.74 -5.78 -1.69
CA CYS A 103 -30.61 -4.51 -0.98
C CYS A 103 -29.67 -3.57 -1.73
N GLY A 104 -29.95 -2.27 -1.68
CA GLY A 104 -29.07 -1.23 -2.24
C GLY A 104 -27.99 -0.83 -1.25
N GLN A 105 -28.40 -0.61 0.00
CA GLN A 105 -27.55 -0.26 1.13
C GLN A 105 -28.11 -0.87 2.43
N LEU A 106 -27.27 -0.92 3.47
CA LEU A 106 -27.68 -1.48 4.78
C LEU A 106 -28.89 -0.74 5.36
N GLY A 107 -28.94 0.58 5.14
CA GLY A 107 -30.01 1.46 5.59
C GLY A 107 -31.41 1.19 5.02
N ASP A 108 -31.49 0.53 3.87
CA ASP A 108 -32.77 0.15 3.25
C ASP A 108 -33.32 -1.13 3.87
N THR A 109 -32.49 -1.84 4.63
CA THR A 109 -32.83 -3.16 5.11
C THR A 109 -33.77 -3.08 6.31
N ASN A 110 -35.02 -3.51 6.13
CA ASN A 110 -35.93 -3.80 7.21
C ASN A 110 -35.48 -5.05 7.98
N GLY A 111 -34.95 -4.83 9.19
CA GLY A 111 -34.49 -5.88 10.09
C GLY A 111 -35.54 -6.94 10.39
N SER A 112 -36.84 -6.60 10.42
CA SER A 112 -37.92 -7.54 10.73
C SER A 112 -38.12 -8.60 9.65
N TYR A 113 -37.93 -8.27 8.37
CA TYR A 113 -38.00 -9.26 7.29
C TYR A 113 -36.82 -10.22 7.34
N ILE A 114 -35.62 -9.69 7.61
CA ILE A 114 -34.41 -10.49 7.79
C ILE A 114 -34.57 -11.41 9.01
N ASP A 115 -35.13 -10.89 10.10
CA ASP A 115 -35.43 -11.63 11.31
C ASP A 115 -36.41 -12.78 11.04
N ALA A 116 -37.51 -12.52 10.34
CA ALA A 116 -38.49 -13.55 9.98
C ALA A 116 -37.88 -14.66 9.12
N ILE A 117 -37.03 -14.32 8.14
CA ILE A 117 -36.33 -15.29 7.30
C ILE A 117 -35.33 -16.10 8.15
N GLY A 118 -34.54 -15.42 8.99
CA GLY A 118 -33.57 -16.04 9.88
C GLY A 118 -34.23 -17.04 10.83
N LEU A 119 -35.36 -16.67 11.43
CA LEU A 119 -36.10 -17.52 12.36
C LEU A 119 -36.71 -18.72 11.63
N HIS A 120 -37.37 -18.47 10.49
CA HIS A 120 -38.09 -19.51 9.76
C HIS A 120 -37.14 -20.61 9.25
N TYR A 121 -35.96 -20.23 8.74
CA TYR A 121 -34.99 -21.19 8.22
C TYR A 121 -33.89 -21.58 9.20
N LEU A 122 -33.88 -21.00 10.40
CA LEU A 122 -32.84 -21.18 11.43
C LEU A 122 -31.43 -20.98 10.85
N LEU A 123 -31.21 -19.82 10.25
CA LEU A 123 -29.95 -19.52 9.58
C LEU A 123 -28.80 -19.41 10.56
N ASP A 124 -27.58 -19.62 10.07
CA ASP A 124 -26.38 -19.36 10.85
C ASP A 124 -26.20 -17.83 10.99
N PRO A 125 -26.11 -17.25 12.20
CA PRO A 125 -25.92 -15.80 12.37
C PRO A 125 -24.67 -15.29 11.66
N TYR A 126 -23.66 -16.14 11.46
CA TYR A 126 -22.46 -15.78 10.71
C TYR A 126 -22.71 -15.53 9.23
N PHE A 127 -23.76 -16.11 8.63
CA PHE A 127 -24.15 -15.81 7.26
C PHE A 127 -24.59 -14.35 7.15
N PHE A 128 -25.50 -13.91 8.03
CA PHE A 128 -25.94 -12.53 8.06
C PHE A 128 -24.83 -11.58 8.48
N SER A 129 -24.02 -11.93 9.48
CA SER A 129 -22.86 -11.12 9.86
C SER A 129 -21.91 -10.93 8.69
N ALA A 130 -21.52 -12.01 8.00
CA ALA A 130 -20.61 -11.94 6.86
C ALA A 130 -21.16 -11.10 5.70
N HIS A 131 -22.48 -11.11 5.47
CA HIS A 131 -23.11 -10.25 4.48
C HIS A 131 -23.18 -8.80 4.93
N PHE A 132 -23.79 -8.53 6.08
CA PHE A 132 -24.10 -7.18 6.53
C PHE A 132 -22.91 -6.43 7.13
N ASP A 133 -21.87 -7.11 7.63
CA ASP A 133 -20.60 -6.47 8.00
C ASP A 133 -19.95 -5.84 6.74
N LEU A 134 -19.95 -6.55 5.60
CA LEU A 134 -19.50 -5.99 4.34
C LEU A 134 -20.36 -4.80 3.88
N CYS A 135 -21.69 -4.86 4.09
CA CYS A 135 -22.59 -3.74 3.80
C CYS A 135 -22.30 -2.53 4.72
N ARG A 136 -22.05 -2.76 6.01
CA ARG A 136 -21.77 -1.72 6.99
C ARG A 136 -20.48 -0.99 6.63
N ASP A 137 -19.41 -1.73 6.38
CA ASP A 137 -18.11 -1.17 6.02
C ASP A 137 -18.21 -0.31 4.75
N LEU A 138 -18.99 -0.79 3.76
CA LEU A 138 -19.29 -0.01 2.57
C LEU A 138 -20.05 1.27 2.88
N THR A 139 -21.06 1.20 3.74
CA THR A 139 -21.89 2.35 4.11
C THR A 139 -21.09 3.40 4.88
N GLU A 140 -20.20 2.98 5.78
CA GLU A 140 -19.41 3.88 6.63
C GLU A 140 -18.23 4.51 5.89
N SER A 141 -17.57 3.76 4.99
CA SER A 141 -16.35 4.24 4.33
C SER A 141 -16.53 4.57 2.84
N GLY A 142 -17.71 4.35 2.27
CA GLY A 142 -18.03 4.56 0.85
C GLY A 142 -17.34 3.58 -0.11
N ILE A 143 -16.49 2.71 0.40
CA ILE A 143 -15.69 1.72 -0.32
C ILE A 143 -15.67 0.47 0.58
N ILE A 144 -15.69 -0.76 0.06
CA ILE A 144 -15.38 -1.92 0.92
C ILE A 144 -13.97 -1.71 1.48
N GLY A 145 -13.85 -1.62 2.81
CA GLY A 145 -12.65 -1.14 3.51
C GLY A 145 -11.35 -1.72 2.93
N ARG A 146 -10.42 -0.84 2.53
CA ARG A 146 -9.19 -1.16 1.78
C ARG A 146 -8.30 -2.24 2.44
N SER A 147 -8.42 -2.41 3.76
CA SER A 147 -7.62 -3.33 4.59
C SER A 147 -8.32 -4.65 4.91
N TYR A 148 -9.62 -4.76 4.66
CA TYR A 148 -10.39 -5.96 4.94
C TYR A 148 -10.73 -6.61 3.61
N GLY A 149 -9.80 -7.46 3.13
CA GLY A 149 -10.23 -8.50 2.21
C GLY A 149 -11.42 -9.25 2.84
N PRO A 150 -12.39 -9.74 2.06
CA PRO A 150 -13.51 -10.53 2.57
C PRO A 150 -13.00 -11.50 3.63
N SER A 151 -13.51 -11.33 4.85
CA SER A 151 -13.06 -12.06 6.03
C SER A 151 -13.01 -13.53 5.68
N ALA A 152 -11.88 -14.19 5.96
CA ALA A 152 -11.74 -15.61 5.67
C ALA A 152 -12.93 -16.33 6.30
N LEU A 153 -13.82 -16.86 5.45
CA LEU A 153 -14.96 -17.63 5.94
C LEU A 153 -14.36 -18.73 6.80
N PRO A 154 -14.74 -18.88 8.07
CA PRO A 154 -14.12 -19.89 8.88
C PRO A 154 -14.50 -21.26 8.33
N SER A 155 -13.55 -22.17 8.47
CA SER A 155 -13.40 -23.40 7.70
C SER A 155 -14.57 -24.37 7.75
N GLY A 156 -15.54 -24.19 8.66
CA GLY A 156 -16.72 -25.04 8.79
C GLY A 156 -18.05 -24.44 8.32
N ARG A 157 -18.06 -23.30 7.62
CA ARG A 157 -19.32 -22.57 7.33
C ARG A 157 -19.91 -22.84 5.95
N ARG A 158 -21.23 -23.01 5.93
CA ARG A 158 -22.06 -23.40 4.77
C ARG A 158 -22.61 -22.19 4.02
N PHE A 159 -21.75 -21.35 3.45
CA PHE A 159 -22.21 -20.33 2.51
C PHE A 159 -21.19 -20.00 1.42
N LEU A 160 -21.71 -19.65 0.25
CA LEU A 160 -21.00 -19.06 -0.88
C LEU A 160 -20.95 -17.55 -0.71
N GLN A 161 -19.83 -16.93 -1.04
CA GLN A 161 -19.65 -15.49 -1.11
C GLN A 161 -18.94 -15.15 -2.41
N ILE A 162 -19.59 -14.35 -3.24
CA ILE A 162 -19.05 -13.85 -4.51
C ILE A 162 -18.98 -12.34 -4.43
N VAL A 163 -17.77 -11.80 -4.47
CA VAL A 163 -17.50 -10.36 -4.42
C VAL A 163 -17.22 -9.88 -5.84
N THR A 164 -17.90 -8.82 -6.27
CA THR A 164 -17.64 -8.19 -7.57
C THR A 164 -17.08 -6.79 -7.36
N ASP A 165 -15.97 -6.48 -8.04
CA ASP A 165 -15.23 -5.23 -7.85
C ASP A 165 -15.93 -4.00 -8.45
N ARG A 166 -16.95 -4.19 -9.28
CA ARG A 166 -17.74 -3.08 -9.83
C ARG A 166 -18.63 -2.49 -8.72
N LYS A 167 -18.18 -1.39 -8.11
CA LYS A 167 -18.94 -0.57 -7.15
C LYS A 167 -19.42 -1.32 -5.90
N ASN A 168 -18.59 -2.23 -5.37
CA ASN A 168 -18.86 -2.89 -4.09
C ASN A 168 -20.10 -3.82 -4.10
N SER A 169 -20.47 -4.37 -5.26
CA SER A 169 -21.57 -5.33 -5.33
C SER A 169 -21.08 -6.73 -4.92
N PHE A 170 -21.82 -7.43 -4.07
CA PHE A 170 -21.49 -8.80 -3.68
C PHE A 170 -22.75 -9.62 -3.40
N MET A 171 -22.59 -10.93 -3.43
CA MET A 171 -23.63 -11.90 -3.12
C MET A 171 -23.12 -12.86 -2.07
N THR A 172 -23.97 -13.19 -1.11
CA THR A 172 -23.79 -14.34 -0.23
C THR A 172 -24.96 -15.29 -0.40
N ALA A 173 -24.70 -16.57 -0.54
CA ALA A 173 -25.75 -17.59 -0.62
C ALA A 173 -25.52 -18.67 0.43
N THR A 174 -26.54 -19.04 1.19
CA THR A 174 -26.52 -20.20 2.08
C THR A 174 -27.58 -21.21 1.62
N TRP A 175 -27.44 -22.44 2.07
CA TRP A 175 -28.35 -23.51 1.73
C TRP A 175 -28.72 -24.34 2.95
N ARG A 176 -29.89 -24.94 2.88
CA ARG A 176 -30.37 -25.96 3.80
C ARG A 176 -30.95 -27.09 2.97
N ILE A 177 -30.38 -28.27 3.10
CA ILE A 177 -30.88 -29.47 2.43
C ILE A 177 -31.49 -30.36 3.51
N SER A 178 -32.77 -30.65 3.36
CA SER A 178 -33.48 -31.67 4.11
C SER A 178 -33.87 -32.82 3.18
N SER A 179 -34.38 -33.92 3.72
CA SER A 179 -34.85 -35.06 2.92
C SER A 179 -36.03 -34.71 2.00
N GLN A 180 -36.80 -33.67 2.33
CA GLN A 180 -38.03 -33.29 1.61
C GLN A 180 -37.90 -31.97 0.86
N GLU A 181 -37.09 -31.03 1.36
CA GLU A 181 -36.99 -29.68 0.80
C GLU A 181 -35.54 -29.22 0.74
N ARG A 182 -35.19 -28.56 -0.37
CA ARG A 182 -33.91 -27.88 -0.57
C ARG A 182 -34.16 -26.37 -0.60
N THR A 183 -33.61 -25.64 0.35
CA THR A 183 -33.78 -24.18 0.42
C THR A 183 -32.46 -23.47 0.18
N PHE A 184 -32.47 -22.49 -0.71
CA PHE A 184 -31.36 -21.57 -0.98
C PHE A 184 -31.79 -20.16 -0.65
N ILE A 185 -30.93 -19.45 0.09
CA ILE A 185 -31.17 -18.06 0.46
C ILE A 185 -29.98 -17.26 -0.03
N VAL A 186 -30.27 -16.31 -0.90
CA VAL A 186 -29.30 -15.48 -1.59
C VAL A 186 -29.53 -14.04 -1.18
N LEU A 187 -28.52 -13.43 -0.59
CA LEU A 187 -28.49 -12.01 -0.30
C LEU A 187 -27.56 -11.34 -1.32
N GLY A 188 -28.09 -10.39 -2.07
CA GLY A 188 -27.34 -9.55 -2.99
C GLY A 188 -27.34 -8.11 -2.52
N LEU A 189 -26.15 -7.51 -2.52
CA LEU A 189 -25.97 -6.07 -2.44
C LEU A 189 -25.49 -5.60 -3.82
N ASP A 190 -26.23 -4.74 -4.49
CA ASP A 190 -25.80 -4.16 -5.76
C ASP A 190 -26.07 -2.66 -5.83
N HIS A 191 -25.05 -1.86 -5.54
CA HIS A 191 -25.10 -0.40 -5.66
C HIS A 191 -25.04 0.06 -7.14
N SER A 192 -24.49 -0.77 -8.04
CA SER A 192 -24.34 -0.41 -9.46
C SER A 192 -25.63 -0.51 -10.25
N ASN A 193 -26.38 -1.57 -9.95
CA ASN A 193 -27.34 -2.20 -10.82
C ASN A 193 -28.36 -2.89 -9.92
N PRO A 194 -29.33 -2.14 -9.38
CA PRO A 194 -30.32 -2.66 -8.43
C PRO A 194 -31.25 -3.72 -9.05
N ASP A 195 -31.07 -4.08 -10.32
CA ASP A 195 -31.87 -5.10 -10.98
C ASP A 195 -31.13 -6.43 -11.15
N ARG A 196 -29.96 -6.64 -10.54
CA ARG A 196 -29.16 -7.83 -10.86
C ARG A 196 -29.78 -9.14 -10.39
N LEU A 197 -30.36 -9.20 -9.19
CA LEU A 197 -31.10 -10.40 -8.77
C LEU A 197 -32.46 -10.48 -9.46
N THR A 198 -33.07 -9.34 -9.78
CA THR A 198 -34.28 -9.27 -10.62
C THR A 198 -34.03 -9.86 -12.01
N LYS A 199 -32.88 -9.55 -12.63
CA LYS A 199 -32.42 -10.15 -13.90
C LYS A 199 -32.17 -11.65 -13.78
N LEU A 200 -31.58 -12.09 -12.65
CA LEU A 200 -31.43 -13.53 -12.39
C LEU A 200 -32.81 -14.21 -12.30
N ARG A 201 -33.74 -13.65 -11.54
CA ARG A 201 -35.13 -14.13 -11.45
C ARG A 201 -35.74 -14.22 -12.85
N ASP A 202 -35.63 -13.16 -13.65
CA ASP A 202 -36.21 -13.09 -14.98
C ASP A 202 -35.56 -14.09 -15.96
N GLU A 203 -34.24 -14.31 -15.88
CA GLU A 203 -33.53 -15.34 -16.65
C GLU A 203 -34.01 -16.74 -16.27
N LEU A 204 -34.18 -17.01 -14.97
CA LEU A 204 -34.71 -18.29 -14.48
C LEU A 204 -36.17 -18.52 -14.90
N LEU A 205 -37.01 -17.49 -14.86
CA LEU A 205 -38.41 -17.58 -15.27
C LEU A 205 -38.58 -17.68 -16.79
N LYS A 206 -37.70 -17.02 -17.56
CA LYS A 206 -37.67 -17.16 -19.01
C LYS A 206 -37.31 -18.59 -19.44
N ASP A 207 -36.53 -19.28 -18.61
CA ASP A 207 -36.05 -20.63 -18.89
C ASP A 207 -36.85 -21.75 -18.19
N ASN A 208 -38.10 -21.46 -17.81
CA ASN A 208 -39.01 -22.32 -17.03
C ASN A 208 -39.56 -23.53 -17.80
N SER A 209 -38.71 -24.20 -18.59
CA SER A 209 -39.05 -25.50 -19.18
C SER A 209 -39.00 -26.59 -18.09
N PRO A 210 -39.98 -27.52 -18.04
CA PRO A 210 -40.01 -28.57 -17.02
C PRO A 210 -38.73 -29.40 -16.92
N ILE A 211 -38.09 -29.65 -18.07
CA ILE A 211 -36.83 -30.38 -18.15
C ILE A 211 -35.71 -29.63 -17.43
N LYS A 212 -35.62 -28.31 -17.59
CA LYS A 212 -34.57 -27.50 -16.94
C LYS A 212 -34.82 -27.33 -15.46
N THR A 213 -36.05 -27.07 -15.05
CA THR A 213 -36.42 -27.03 -13.62
C THR A 213 -36.05 -28.33 -12.93
N ARG A 214 -36.33 -29.48 -13.57
CA ARG A 214 -35.92 -30.79 -13.06
C ARG A 214 -34.39 -30.94 -12.95
N ILE A 215 -33.63 -30.46 -13.94
CA ILE A 215 -32.16 -30.45 -13.89
C ILE A 215 -31.66 -29.57 -12.73
N TYR A 216 -32.27 -28.41 -12.52
CA TYR A 216 -31.92 -27.56 -11.39
C TYR A 216 -32.33 -28.16 -10.05
N ASP A 217 -33.44 -28.89 -9.98
CA ASP A 217 -33.84 -29.59 -8.75
C ASP A 217 -32.90 -30.74 -8.40
N GLU A 218 -32.25 -31.38 -9.39
CA GLU A 218 -31.18 -32.34 -9.15
C GLU A 218 -29.98 -31.68 -8.44
N ASN A 219 -29.63 -30.45 -8.83
CA ASN A 219 -28.51 -29.67 -8.27
C ASN A 219 -28.90 -28.19 -8.06
N PRO A 220 -29.58 -27.82 -6.96
CA PRO A 220 -30.15 -26.49 -6.83
C PRO A 220 -29.13 -25.36 -6.64
N ALA A 221 -27.87 -25.71 -6.36
CA ALA A 221 -26.78 -24.75 -6.45
C ALA A 221 -26.60 -24.19 -7.88
N ASP A 222 -26.99 -24.92 -8.93
CA ASP A 222 -26.88 -24.46 -10.32
C ASP A 222 -27.84 -23.31 -10.64
N TYR A 223 -28.86 -23.04 -9.80
CA TYR A 223 -29.66 -21.81 -9.90
C TYR A 223 -28.77 -20.54 -9.75
N LEU A 224 -27.63 -20.64 -9.08
CA LEU A 224 -26.69 -19.53 -8.88
C LEU A 224 -25.73 -19.35 -10.06
N PHE A 225 -25.63 -20.33 -10.96
CA PHE A 225 -24.64 -20.34 -12.03
C PHE A 225 -24.67 -19.07 -12.91
N PRO A 226 -25.82 -18.57 -13.39
CA PRO A 226 -25.85 -17.36 -14.21
C PRO A 226 -25.26 -16.15 -13.47
N TYR A 227 -25.59 -16.00 -12.18
CA TYR A 227 -25.07 -14.91 -11.36
C TYR A 227 -23.55 -14.98 -11.15
N VAL A 228 -23.03 -16.16 -10.80
CA VAL A 228 -21.58 -16.35 -10.56
C VAL A 228 -20.79 -16.18 -11.86
N ARG A 229 -21.32 -16.68 -12.99
CA ARG A 229 -20.76 -16.47 -14.33
C ARG A 229 -20.73 -14.99 -14.70
N ASP A 230 -21.82 -14.28 -14.51
CA ASP A 230 -21.87 -12.85 -14.84
C ASP A 230 -20.99 -12.01 -13.92
N SER A 231 -20.78 -12.48 -12.68
CA SER A 231 -19.79 -11.89 -11.76
C SER A 231 -18.37 -12.03 -12.28
N ALA A 232 -18.00 -13.23 -12.74
CA ALA A 232 -16.71 -13.47 -13.37
C ALA A 232 -16.54 -12.64 -14.65
N ARG A 233 -17.57 -12.55 -15.50
CA ARG A 233 -17.56 -11.70 -16.71
C ARG A 233 -17.40 -10.21 -16.39
N ALA A 234 -18.06 -9.72 -15.35
CA ALA A 234 -17.91 -8.34 -14.91
C ALA A 234 -16.47 -8.05 -14.44
N ALA A 235 -15.86 -8.98 -13.71
CA ALA A 235 -14.47 -8.90 -13.30
C ALA A 235 -13.51 -8.98 -14.52
N ALA A 236 -13.78 -9.85 -15.48
CA ALA A 236 -13.02 -9.94 -16.74
C ALA A 236 -13.10 -8.63 -17.55
N SER A 237 -14.28 -8.02 -17.63
CA SER A 237 -14.46 -6.72 -18.28
C SER A 237 -13.70 -5.60 -17.58
N LEU A 238 -13.47 -5.70 -16.27
CA LEU A 238 -12.59 -4.78 -15.54
C LEU A 238 -11.12 -5.03 -15.88
N CYS A 239 -10.65 -6.28 -15.85
CA CYS A 239 -9.29 -6.63 -16.27
C CYS A 239 -8.98 -6.11 -17.68
N ASN A 240 -9.85 -6.42 -18.65
CA ASN A 240 -9.68 -6.01 -20.05
C ASN A 240 -9.65 -4.48 -20.23
N ARG A 241 -10.53 -3.73 -19.54
CA ARG A 241 -10.54 -2.26 -19.60
C ARG A 241 -9.25 -1.65 -19.07
N HIS A 242 -8.56 -2.34 -18.17
CA HIS A 242 -7.31 -1.88 -17.59
C HIS A 242 -6.07 -2.40 -18.33
N ALA A 243 -6.19 -3.53 -19.03
CA ALA A 243 -5.11 -4.09 -19.85
C ALA A 243 -4.78 -3.22 -21.08
N HIS A 244 -5.78 -2.53 -21.66
CA HIS A 244 -5.61 -1.68 -22.83
C HIS A 244 -5.26 -0.23 -22.47
N PHE A 245 -4.66 0.01 -21.31
CA PHE A 245 -4.06 1.31 -21.03
C PHE A 245 -2.80 1.46 -21.89
N ASP A 246 -3.01 1.82 -23.15
CA ASP A 246 -1.95 2.33 -24.01
C ASP A 246 -1.30 3.48 -23.24
N ALA A 247 0.00 3.33 -23.00
CA ALA A 247 0.82 4.41 -22.50
C ALA A 247 0.83 5.48 -23.58
N ASP A 248 -0.16 6.37 -23.51
CA ASP A 248 -0.19 7.58 -24.33
C ASP A 248 1.21 8.21 -24.24
N PRO A 249 1.91 8.42 -25.37
CA PRO A 249 3.27 8.97 -25.39
C PRO A 249 3.36 10.32 -24.67
N ASP A 250 2.25 11.04 -24.56
CA ASP A 250 2.19 12.32 -23.86
C ASP A 250 2.09 12.17 -22.32
N GLY A 251 1.87 10.95 -21.80
CA GLY A 251 2.01 10.61 -20.38
C GLY A 251 0.90 11.15 -19.46
N ILE A 252 -0.07 11.90 -19.97
CA ILE A 252 -0.99 12.70 -19.15
C ILE A 252 -2.16 11.88 -18.58
N HIS A 253 -2.56 10.76 -19.18
CA HIS A 253 -3.75 10.04 -18.74
C HIS A 253 -3.58 8.51 -18.74
N GLY A 254 -3.52 7.88 -17.55
CA GLY A 254 -3.98 6.49 -17.46
C GLY A 254 -3.49 5.62 -16.30
N ALA A 255 -2.18 5.51 -16.11
CA ALA A 255 -1.61 4.72 -15.01
C ALA A 255 -1.58 5.54 -13.71
N SER A 256 -2.76 5.78 -13.13
CA SER A 256 -2.87 6.37 -11.81
C SER A 256 -2.59 5.32 -10.73
N PRO A 257 -2.05 5.70 -9.56
CA PRO A 257 -1.98 4.80 -8.39
C PRO A 257 -3.33 4.18 -8.03
N PHE A 258 -4.42 4.87 -8.37
CA PHE A 258 -5.78 4.40 -8.20
C PHE A 258 -6.13 3.22 -9.12
N THR A 259 -5.69 3.21 -10.38
CA THR A 259 -5.89 2.09 -11.32
C THR A 259 -5.20 0.81 -10.83
N TRP A 260 -3.95 0.94 -10.37
CA TRP A 260 -3.21 -0.15 -9.74
C TRP A 260 -3.93 -0.68 -8.49
N GLN A 261 -4.37 0.22 -7.61
CA GLN A 261 -5.12 -0.15 -6.42
C GLN A 261 -6.43 -0.87 -6.75
N TRP A 262 -7.12 -0.45 -7.81
CA TRP A 262 -8.34 -1.11 -8.27
C TRP A 262 -8.06 -2.52 -8.77
N ASN A 263 -7.04 -2.70 -9.61
CA ASN A 263 -6.61 -4.02 -10.07
C ASN A 263 -6.27 -4.95 -8.90
N GLN A 264 -5.55 -4.46 -7.88
CA GLN A 264 -5.26 -5.25 -6.67
C GLN A 264 -6.53 -5.58 -5.86
N SER A 265 -7.53 -4.71 -5.88
CA SER A 265 -8.81 -4.95 -5.20
C SER A 265 -9.63 -6.00 -5.96
N ASN A 266 -9.70 -5.89 -7.29
CA ASN A 266 -10.31 -6.90 -8.17
C ASN A 266 -9.66 -8.28 -7.99
N ARG A 267 -8.33 -8.35 -7.98
CA ARG A 267 -7.58 -9.59 -7.75
C ARG A 267 -7.93 -10.22 -6.40
N ARG A 268 -7.96 -9.43 -5.32
CA ARG A 268 -8.37 -9.92 -3.98
C ARG A 268 -9.81 -10.42 -3.97
N ALA A 269 -10.73 -9.72 -4.63
CA ALA A 269 -12.12 -10.13 -4.76
C ALA A 269 -12.27 -11.45 -5.54
N LEU A 270 -11.52 -11.61 -6.65
CA LEU A 270 -11.47 -12.83 -7.43
C LEU A 270 -10.92 -14.01 -6.62
N ILE A 271 -9.79 -13.83 -5.92
CA ILE A 271 -9.20 -14.87 -5.06
C ILE A 271 -10.19 -15.31 -3.99
N SER A 272 -10.84 -14.37 -3.32
CA SER A 272 -11.83 -14.71 -2.29
C SER A 272 -13.04 -15.43 -2.87
N SER A 273 -13.58 -14.94 -3.98
CA SER A 273 -14.73 -15.56 -4.65
C SER A 273 -14.40 -16.97 -5.12
N MET A 274 -13.20 -17.18 -5.67
CA MET A 274 -12.70 -18.51 -6.05
C MET A 274 -12.55 -19.42 -4.83
N ASN A 275 -11.95 -18.95 -3.75
CA ASN A 275 -11.78 -19.74 -2.52
C ASN A 275 -13.12 -20.06 -1.84
N SER A 276 -14.09 -19.15 -1.88
CA SER A 276 -15.44 -19.40 -1.39
C SER A 276 -16.16 -20.41 -2.30
N LEU A 277 -16.09 -20.24 -3.62
CA LEU A 277 -16.67 -21.16 -4.60
C LEU A 277 -16.07 -22.56 -4.50
N ALA A 278 -14.75 -22.68 -4.40
CA ALA A 278 -14.04 -23.96 -4.29
C ALA A 278 -14.48 -24.71 -3.02
N ARG A 279 -14.60 -24.02 -1.89
CA ARG A 279 -15.12 -24.61 -0.65
C ARG A 279 -16.59 -24.98 -0.77
N PHE A 280 -17.40 -24.10 -1.36
CA PHE A 280 -18.82 -24.33 -1.57
C PHE A 280 -19.07 -25.60 -2.39
N VAL A 281 -18.42 -25.76 -3.54
CA VAL A 281 -18.59 -26.95 -4.39
C VAL A 281 -17.94 -28.21 -3.82
N ALA A 282 -17.09 -28.10 -2.79
CA ALA A 282 -16.48 -29.24 -2.12
C ALA A 282 -17.35 -29.83 -1.00
N TYR A 283 -18.47 -29.19 -0.63
CA TYR A 283 -19.39 -29.74 0.36
C TYR A 283 -20.13 -30.96 -0.21
N PRO A 284 -20.04 -32.14 0.44
CA PRO A 284 -20.70 -33.36 -0.02
C PRO A 284 -22.22 -33.23 -0.15
N GLU A 285 -22.85 -32.37 0.66
CA GLU A 285 -24.29 -32.15 0.56
C GLU A 285 -24.70 -31.43 -0.73
N ILE A 286 -23.78 -30.65 -1.33
CA ILE A 286 -24.02 -29.97 -2.61
C ILE A 286 -23.61 -30.87 -3.77
N ASP A 287 -22.49 -31.58 -3.66
CA ASP A 287 -22.03 -32.51 -4.68
C ASP A 287 -22.71 -33.88 -4.51
N THR A 288 -23.97 -33.96 -4.95
CA THR A 288 -24.77 -35.19 -4.87
C THR A 288 -24.26 -36.31 -5.79
N GLY A 289 -23.21 -36.06 -6.59
CA GLY A 289 -22.54 -37.06 -7.44
C GLY A 289 -23.31 -37.51 -8.67
N VAL A 290 -24.58 -37.11 -8.85
CA VAL A 290 -25.40 -37.52 -10.02
C VAL A 290 -24.93 -36.79 -11.28
N ARG A 291 -24.56 -35.51 -11.17
CA ARG A 291 -23.99 -34.70 -12.25
C ARG A 291 -22.99 -33.70 -11.69
N PRO A 292 -21.90 -33.40 -12.41
CA PRO A 292 -20.96 -32.37 -11.98
C PRO A 292 -21.68 -31.02 -11.92
N LEU A 293 -21.54 -30.33 -10.79
CA LEU A 293 -22.07 -28.97 -10.59
C LEU A 293 -21.53 -28.03 -11.67
N LYS A 294 -22.40 -27.29 -12.36
CA LYS A 294 -21.97 -26.29 -13.34
C LYS A 294 -21.10 -25.22 -12.69
N LEU A 295 -21.37 -24.89 -11.42
CA LEU A 295 -20.54 -23.98 -10.63
C LEU A 295 -19.06 -24.39 -10.58
N ARG A 296 -18.75 -25.69 -10.60
CA ARG A 296 -17.37 -26.18 -10.57
C ARG A 296 -16.61 -25.83 -11.85
N SER A 297 -17.30 -25.72 -12.98
CA SER A 297 -16.66 -25.34 -14.26
C SER A 297 -16.18 -23.89 -14.28
N LEU A 298 -16.59 -23.04 -13.32
CA LEU A 298 -16.13 -21.66 -13.21
C LEU A 298 -14.81 -21.53 -12.46
N LEU A 299 -14.35 -22.56 -11.75
CA LEU A 299 -13.07 -22.48 -11.01
C LEU A 299 -11.86 -22.23 -11.93
N PRO A 300 -11.72 -22.91 -13.10
CA PRO A 300 -10.67 -22.59 -14.06
C PRO A 300 -10.78 -21.16 -14.60
N ASP A 301 -12.01 -20.66 -14.83
CA ASP A 301 -12.23 -19.29 -15.30
C ASP A 301 -11.74 -18.27 -14.27
N TYR A 302 -12.07 -18.46 -12.99
CA TYR A 302 -11.55 -17.60 -11.92
C TYR A 302 -10.02 -17.67 -11.82
N ALA A 303 -9.43 -18.85 -11.94
CA ALA A 303 -7.97 -19.00 -11.92
C ALA A 303 -7.31 -18.25 -13.09
N ALA A 304 -7.89 -18.32 -14.29
CA ALA A 304 -7.42 -17.56 -15.45
C ALA A 304 -7.52 -16.04 -15.23
N LEU A 305 -8.64 -15.56 -14.68
CA LEU A 305 -8.84 -14.14 -14.38
C LEU A 305 -7.90 -13.61 -13.29
N ILE A 306 -7.60 -14.42 -12.26
CA ILE A 306 -6.63 -14.07 -11.23
C ILE A 306 -5.24 -13.92 -11.84
N LYS A 307 -4.84 -14.85 -12.70
CA LYS A 307 -3.55 -14.80 -13.41
C LYS A 307 -3.47 -13.57 -14.31
N GLU A 308 -4.53 -13.26 -15.05
CA GLU A 308 -4.60 -12.05 -15.88
C GLU A 308 -4.47 -10.79 -15.03
N ALA A 309 -5.21 -10.71 -13.92
CA ALA A 309 -5.14 -9.57 -13.00
C ALA A 309 -3.73 -9.41 -12.40
N GLU A 310 -3.02 -10.50 -12.10
CA GLU A 310 -1.62 -10.46 -11.67
C GLU A 310 -0.68 -9.90 -12.74
N VAL A 311 -0.80 -10.36 -13.99
CA VAL A 311 0.03 -9.88 -15.10
C VAL A 311 -0.19 -8.39 -15.32
N THR A 312 -1.46 -7.96 -15.48
CA THR A 312 -1.82 -6.54 -15.59
C THR A 312 -1.30 -5.73 -14.41
N GLY A 313 -1.32 -6.36 -13.23
CA GLY A 313 -0.70 -5.78 -12.06
C GLY A 313 0.79 -5.49 -12.25
N LEU A 314 1.59 -6.51 -12.57
CA LEU A 314 3.03 -6.36 -12.74
C LEU A 314 3.37 -5.27 -13.79
N ASP A 315 2.57 -5.20 -14.86
CA ASP A 315 2.69 -4.16 -15.88
C ASP A 315 2.48 -2.75 -15.29
N PHE A 316 1.44 -2.55 -14.48
CA PHE A 316 1.22 -1.27 -13.79
C PHE A 316 2.36 -0.90 -12.85
N GLN A 317 2.91 -1.86 -12.11
CA GLN A 317 4.05 -1.60 -11.23
C GLN A 317 5.28 -1.16 -12.05
N GLY A 318 5.53 -1.80 -13.20
CA GLY A 318 6.59 -1.41 -14.13
C GLY A 318 6.42 0.02 -14.64
N LEU A 319 5.20 0.38 -15.09
CA LEU A 319 4.88 1.74 -15.55
C LEU A 319 5.03 2.79 -14.46
N LEU A 320 4.58 2.49 -13.23
CA LEU A 320 4.73 3.40 -12.09
C LEU A 320 6.21 3.60 -11.73
N GLN A 321 7.02 2.55 -11.76
CA GLN A 321 8.46 2.65 -11.53
C GLN A 321 9.16 3.47 -12.62
N GLN A 322 8.80 3.26 -13.89
CA GLN A 322 9.32 4.04 -15.01
C GLN A 322 8.99 5.53 -14.84
N ARG A 323 7.75 5.86 -14.46
CA ARG A 323 7.34 7.26 -14.20
C ARG A 323 8.10 7.87 -13.04
N ALA A 324 8.27 7.14 -11.93
CA ALA A 324 9.07 7.60 -10.80
C ALA A 324 10.52 7.91 -11.21
N ASN A 325 11.12 7.05 -12.03
CA ASN A 325 12.47 7.26 -12.56
C ASN A 325 12.54 8.48 -13.47
N SER A 326 11.57 8.66 -14.39
CA SER A 326 11.51 9.83 -15.27
C SER A 326 11.31 11.14 -14.50
N ALA A 327 10.44 11.15 -13.49
CA ALA A 327 10.25 12.31 -12.62
C ALA A 327 11.53 12.66 -11.83
N ALA A 328 12.23 11.66 -11.30
CA ALA A 328 13.51 11.87 -10.62
C ALA A 328 14.60 12.42 -11.57
N MET A 329 14.62 11.97 -12.83
CA MET A 329 15.53 12.51 -13.85
C MET A 329 15.20 13.97 -14.20
N GLU A 330 13.91 14.31 -14.32
CA GLU A 330 13.50 15.69 -14.58
C GLU A 330 13.85 16.61 -13.42
N GLU A 331 13.59 16.19 -12.19
CA GLU A 331 13.96 16.94 -10.99
C GLU A 331 15.48 17.15 -10.89
N THR A 332 16.26 16.13 -11.25
CA THR A 332 17.72 16.23 -11.33
C THR A 332 18.14 17.30 -12.36
N LYS A 333 17.51 17.34 -13.54
CA LYS A 333 17.79 18.36 -14.56
C LYS A 333 17.42 19.76 -14.07
N ARG A 334 16.28 19.92 -13.40
CA ARG A 334 15.86 21.19 -12.79
C ARG A 334 16.85 21.65 -11.73
N GLY A 335 17.29 20.74 -10.85
CA GLY A 335 18.31 21.01 -9.84
C GLY A 335 19.65 21.46 -10.45
N ILE A 336 20.07 20.85 -11.57
CA ILE A 336 21.27 21.27 -12.31
C ILE A 336 21.10 22.69 -12.87
N ALA A 337 19.97 22.98 -13.53
CA ALA A 337 19.70 24.31 -14.08
C ALA A 337 19.61 25.40 -13.01
N GLN A 338 19.05 25.08 -11.84
CA GLN A 338 19.02 25.97 -10.68
C GLN A 338 20.43 26.21 -10.12
N ALA A 339 21.23 25.16 -9.96
CA ALA A 339 22.61 25.27 -9.51
C ALA A 339 23.45 26.15 -10.47
N ASP A 340 23.25 26.01 -11.78
CA ASP A 340 23.90 26.86 -12.78
C ASP A 340 23.46 28.33 -12.69
N SER A 341 22.18 28.59 -12.39
CA SER A 341 21.66 29.94 -12.19
C SER A 341 22.26 30.60 -10.95
N VAL A 342 22.33 29.86 -9.82
CA VAL A 342 22.98 30.31 -8.59
C VAL A 342 24.47 30.56 -8.82
N ARG A 343 25.14 29.68 -9.57
CA ARG A 343 26.55 29.84 -9.95
C ARG A 343 26.80 31.14 -10.72
N ARG A 344 25.95 31.46 -11.71
CA ARG A 344 26.05 32.70 -12.50
C ARG A 344 25.85 33.94 -11.61
N LEU A 345 24.84 33.91 -10.73
CA LEU A 345 24.58 35.00 -9.80
C LEU A 345 25.76 35.23 -8.83
N ALA A 346 26.32 34.16 -8.27
CA ALA A 346 27.48 34.23 -7.38
C ALA A 346 28.70 34.81 -8.10
N LEU A 347 28.94 34.44 -9.37
CA LEU A 347 30.03 34.99 -10.16
C LEU A 347 29.89 36.51 -10.33
N VAL A 348 28.69 37.00 -10.64
CA VAL A 348 28.39 38.43 -10.75
C VAL A 348 28.64 39.13 -9.40
N ALA A 349 28.11 38.57 -8.31
CA ALA A 349 28.29 39.12 -6.97
C ALA A 349 29.77 39.21 -6.55
N PHE A 350 30.58 38.19 -6.85
CA PHE A 350 32.01 38.19 -6.55
C PHE A 350 32.74 39.34 -7.24
N VAL A 351 32.35 39.72 -8.46
CA VAL A 351 32.96 40.84 -9.18
C VAL A 351 32.47 42.19 -8.66
N PHE A 352 31.16 42.36 -8.48
CA PHE A 352 30.58 43.67 -8.17
C PHE A 352 30.69 44.07 -6.69
N ILE A 353 30.66 43.13 -5.74
CA ILE A 353 30.71 43.47 -4.31
C ILE A 353 32.04 44.17 -3.93
N PRO A 354 33.23 43.64 -4.28
CA PRO A 354 34.50 44.32 -3.99
C PRO A 354 34.63 45.64 -4.74
N LEU A 355 34.12 45.71 -5.96
CA LEU A 355 34.18 46.91 -6.79
C LEU A 355 33.30 48.03 -6.23
N ASN A 356 32.07 47.70 -5.80
CA ASN A 356 31.18 48.62 -5.11
C ASN A 356 31.72 49.04 -3.74
N PHE A 357 32.40 48.14 -3.03
CA PHE A 357 33.07 48.50 -1.78
C PHE A 357 34.20 49.50 -2.02
N ALA A 358 35.03 49.29 -3.05
CA ALA A 358 36.07 50.24 -3.43
C ALA A 358 35.46 51.60 -3.81
N THR A 359 34.44 51.65 -4.68
CA THR A 359 33.81 52.93 -5.05
C THR A 359 33.17 53.64 -3.86
N SER A 360 32.52 52.90 -2.95
CA SER A 360 31.95 53.46 -1.72
C SER A 360 33.03 54.06 -0.82
N PHE A 361 34.14 53.33 -0.62
CA PHE A 361 35.27 53.81 0.19
C PHE A 361 35.83 55.15 -0.30
N PHE A 362 35.92 55.35 -1.62
CA PHE A 362 36.36 56.61 -2.21
C PHE A 362 35.25 57.67 -2.34
N GLY A 363 33.98 57.28 -2.20
CA GLY A 363 32.86 58.22 -2.09
C GLY A 363 32.70 58.80 -0.68
N MET A 364 33.35 58.23 0.33
CA MET A 364 33.33 58.72 1.71
C MET A 364 34.33 59.86 1.91
N ASN A 365 33.85 61.01 2.40
CA ASN A 365 34.70 62.14 2.79
C ASN A 365 35.38 61.85 4.13
N PHE A 366 36.54 61.17 4.12
CA PHE A 366 37.35 61.00 5.33
C PHE A 366 38.28 62.20 5.53
N GLU A 367 38.16 62.89 6.66
CA GLU A 367 39.05 64.01 7.04
C GLU A 367 40.52 63.57 7.14
N GLN A 368 40.79 62.31 7.55
CA GLN A 368 42.16 61.80 7.69
C GLN A 368 42.89 61.58 6.36
N LEU A 369 42.18 61.52 5.23
CA LEU A 369 42.79 61.34 3.91
C LEU A 369 43.31 62.67 3.31
N GLY A 370 43.13 63.79 4.03
CA GLY A 370 43.61 65.10 3.62
C GLY A 370 42.76 65.69 2.50
N THR A 371 42.05 66.77 2.79
CA THR A 371 41.32 67.57 1.79
C THR A 371 42.29 68.15 0.75
N GLY A 372 42.62 67.40 -0.30
CA GLY A 372 43.15 67.98 -1.54
C GLY A 372 44.19 67.21 -2.36
N THR A 373 44.81 66.13 -1.88
CA THR A 373 45.95 65.53 -2.63
C THR A 373 45.97 64.00 -2.70
N LEU A 374 44.87 63.30 -2.43
CA LEU A 374 44.84 61.86 -2.64
C LEU A 374 44.92 61.57 -4.15
N ASN A 375 46.06 61.04 -4.58
CA ASN A 375 46.32 60.74 -5.98
C ASN A 375 45.31 59.68 -6.44
N ILE A 376 44.55 59.99 -7.50
CA ILE A 376 43.55 59.09 -8.09
C ILE A 376 44.13 57.72 -8.48
N GLY A 377 45.46 57.62 -8.60
CA GLY A 377 46.19 56.36 -8.76
C GLY A 377 45.91 55.32 -7.65
N TYR A 378 45.66 55.72 -6.41
CA TYR A 378 45.33 54.78 -5.33
C TYR A 378 43.97 54.11 -5.51
N PHE A 379 43.00 54.81 -6.12
CA PHE A 379 41.72 54.21 -6.52
C PHE A 379 41.95 53.10 -7.55
N PHE A 380 42.73 53.39 -8.60
CA PHE A 380 43.03 52.39 -9.62
C PHE A 380 43.84 51.20 -9.06
N LEU A 381 44.76 51.45 -8.12
CA LEU A 381 45.52 50.39 -7.46
C LEU A 381 44.63 49.48 -6.60
N LEU A 382 43.75 50.07 -5.78
CA LEU A 382 42.83 49.29 -4.94
C LEU A 382 41.81 48.53 -5.79
N ALA A 383 41.26 49.18 -6.82
CA ALA A 383 40.34 48.53 -7.76
C ALA A 383 41.03 47.38 -8.52
N ALA A 384 42.29 47.57 -8.96
CA ALA A 384 43.06 46.53 -9.63
C ALA A 384 43.42 45.37 -8.69
N LEU A 385 43.77 45.63 -7.42
CA LEU A 385 44.04 44.60 -6.43
C LEU A 385 42.77 43.84 -6.03
N ALA A 386 41.67 44.54 -5.77
CA ALA A 386 40.40 43.91 -5.41
C ALA A 386 39.83 43.11 -6.59
N GLY A 387 39.87 43.68 -7.80
CA GLY A 387 39.49 42.99 -9.03
C GLY A 387 40.39 41.78 -9.30
N GLY A 388 41.71 41.95 -9.19
CA GLY A 388 42.70 40.89 -9.37
C GLY A 388 42.55 39.75 -8.37
N LEU A 389 42.31 40.04 -7.10
CA LEU A 389 42.05 39.05 -6.06
C LEU A 389 40.75 38.29 -6.31
N SER A 390 39.68 38.99 -6.71
CA SER A 390 38.42 38.36 -7.07
C SER A 390 38.57 37.46 -8.30
N LEU A 391 39.37 37.88 -9.30
CA LEU A 391 39.64 37.10 -10.51
C LEU A 391 40.55 35.90 -10.20
N ALA A 392 41.52 36.05 -9.31
CA ALA A 392 42.34 34.95 -8.80
C ALA A 392 41.51 33.93 -8.03
N LEU A 393 40.59 34.36 -7.16
CA LEU A 393 39.67 33.47 -6.44
C LEU A 393 38.73 32.77 -7.42
N SER A 394 38.15 33.48 -8.38
CA SER A 394 37.28 32.87 -9.39
C SER A 394 38.00 31.86 -10.28
N THR A 395 39.24 32.15 -10.70
CA THR A 395 40.02 31.27 -11.58
C THR A 395 40.65 30.10 -10.85
N THR A 396 40.98 30.21 -9.56
CA THR A 396 41.49 29.08 -8.76
C THR A 396 40.39 28.10 -8.36
N LEU A 397 39.14 28.55 -8.20
CA LEU A 397 38.02 27.68 -7.86
C LEU A 397 37.60 26.75 -9.00
N LYS A 398 37.67 27.19 -10.27
CA LYS A 398 37.29 26.36 -11.45
C LYS A 398 38.09 25.04 -11.61
N PRO A 399 39.44 25.04 -11.58
CA PRO A 399 40.21 23.81 -11.72
C PRO A 399 40.06 22.89 -10.49
N ILE A 400 39.84 23.45 -9.30
CA ILE A 400 39.51 22.69 -8.08
C ILE A 400 38.18 21.97 -8.28
N GLU A 401 37.15 22.66 -8.78
CA GLU A 401 35.84 22.08 -9.04
C GLU A 401 35.89 21.00 -10.14
N ALA A 402 36.62 21.25 -11.23
CA ALA A 402 36.81 20.26 -12.30
C ALA A 402 37.57 19.02 -11.82
N ALA A 403 38.65 19.21 -11.05
CA ALA A 403 39.39 18.11 -10.44
C ALA A 403 38.52 17.32 -9.44
N TRP A 404 37.65 18.01 -8.70
CA TRP A 404 36.73 17.39 -7.77
C TRP A 404 35.64 16.58 -8.48
N LEU A 405 35.04 17.11 -9.55
CA LEU A 405 34.10 16.38 -10.40
C LEU A 405 34.74 15.15 -11.05
N GLN A 406 35.97 15.29 -11.55
CA GLN A 406 36.71 14.18 -12.18
C GLN A 406 37.08 13.10 -11.15
N ALA A 407 37.44 13.48 -9.93
CA ALA A 407 37.64 12.55 -8.83
C ALA A 407 36.32 11.84 -8.49
N ARG A 408 35.23 12.58 -8.33
CA ARG A 408 33.91 12.03 -7.97
C ARG A 408 33.39 11.06 -9.04
N TYR A 409 33.58 11.35 -10.33
CA TYR A 409 33.23 10.45 -11.43
C TYR A 409 34.03 9.13 -11.37
N ARG A 410 35.35 9.21 -11.13
CA ARG A 410 36.20 8.01 -10.98
C ARG A 410 35.81 7.16 -9.78
N PHE A 411 35.37 7.76 -8.68
CA PHE A 411 34.91 7.03 -7.50
C PHE A 411 33.53 6.40 -7.73
N ALA A 412 32.58 7.13 -8.33
CA ALA A 412 31.25 6.58 -8.66
C ALA A 412 31.34 5.37 -9.61
N LEU A 413 32.27 5.39 -10.58
CA LEU A 413 32.52 4.24 -11.46
C LEU A 413 33.05 3.01 -10.72
N ARG A 414 33.89 3.20 -9.68
CA ARG A 414 34.38 2.09 -8.84
C ARG A 414 33.29 1.53 -7.93
N GLU A 415 32.46 2.41 -7.39
CA GLU A 415 31.32 2.04 -6.54
C GLU A 415 30.23 1.29 -7.32
N TYR A 416 30.09 1.55 -8.62
CA TYR A 416 29.19 0.77 -9.49
C TYR A 416 29.69 -0.66 -9.78
N GLN A 417 30.99 -0.92 -9.56
CA GLN A 417 31.59 -2.24 -9.76
C GLN A 417 31.55 -3.14 -8.52
N ASP A 418 31.39 -2.58 -7.32
CA ASP A 418 31.24 -3.34 -6.06
C ASP A 418 29.77 -3.36 -5.63
N ASN A 419 29.20 -4.56 -5.49
CA ASN A 419 27.76 -4.77 -5.28
C ASN A 419 27.27 -4.52 -3.82
N ASP A 420 28.15 -4.08 -2.91
CA ASP A 420 27.82 -3.85 -1.50
C ASP A 420 27.49 -2.37 -1.21
N LYS A 421 26.18 -2.07 -1.23
CA LYS A 421 25.65 -0.71 -1.40
C LYS A 421 25.52 0.16 -0.15
N GLU A 422 25.66 -0.36 1.07
CA GLU A 422 25.29 0.41 2.28
C GLU A 422 26.46 0.87 3.17
N LEU A 423 27.56 0.12 3.26
CA LEU A 423 28.68 0.51 4.13
C LEU A 423 29.66 1.48 3.45
N VAL A 424 29.79 1.38 2.13
CA VAL A 424 30.80 2.11 1.33
C VAL A 424 30.47 3.60 1.21
N ALA A 425 29.19 3.98 1.17
CA ALA A 425 28.76 5.36 0.91
C ALA A 425 29.13 6.38 2.01
N SER A 426 29.28 5.94 3.27
CA SER A 426 29.64 6.83 4.39
C SER A 426 31.16 7.00 4.55
N ILE A 427 31.93 5.95 4.29
CA ILE A 427 33.40 5.93 4.37
C ILE A 427 34.02 6.69 3.17
N THR A 428 33.41 6.59 1.99
CA THR A 428 33.90 7.23 0.76
C THR A 428 33.84 8.75 0.79
N LYS A 429 32.79 9.38 1.34
CA LYS A 429 32.72 10.86 1.38
C LYS A 429 33.89 11.49 2.13
N ARG A 430 34.30 10.92 3.28
CA ARG A 430 35.46 11.40 4.03
C ARG A 430 36.76 11.14 3.28
N GLN A 431 36.97 9.93 2.75
CA GLN A 431 38.21 9.60 2.04
C GLN A 431 38.40 10.41 0.75
N ILE A 432 37.33 10.75 0.03
CA ILE A 432 37.38 11.56 -1.19
C ILE A 432 37.79 13.01 -0.87
N ILE A 433 37.19 13.60 0.18
CA ILE A 433 37.55 14.95 0.64
C ILE A 433 39.02 14.97 1.06
N TRP A 434 39.47 13.97 1.81
CA TRP A 434 40.85 13.91 2.28
C TRP A 434 41.87 13.66 1.18
N ALA A 435 41.58 12.77 0.22
CA ALA A 435 42.46 12.55 -0.93
C ALA A 435 42.60 13.82 -1.79
N PHE A 436 41.52 14.59 -1.95
CA PHE A 436 41.53 15.86 -2.65
C PHE A 436 42.38 16.91 -1.91
N VAL A 437 42.13 17.09 -0.61
CA VAL A 437 42.88 18.02 0.26
C VAL A 437 44.36 17.68 0.25
N ARG A 438 44.72 16.39 0.34
CA ARG A 438 46.12 15.91 0.31
C ARG A 438 46.84 16.25 -0.99
N ARG A 439 46.14 16.26 -2.12
CA ARG A 439 46.73 16.52 -3.45
C ARG A 439 46.91 18.00 -3.75
N HIS A 440 46.01 18.85 -3.26
CA HIS A 440 45.97 20.26 -3.65
C HIS A 440 46.41 21.24 -2.55
N PHE A 441 46.49 20.82 -1.30
CA PHE A 441 46.96 21.63 -0.18
C PHE A 441 48.15 20.94 0.52
N PRO A 442 49.40 21.18 0.07
CA PRO A 442 50.60 20.59 0.68
C PRO A 442 50.72 20.78 2.20
N PRO A 443 50.31 21.92 2.79
CA PRO A 443 50.31 22.07 4.25
C PRO A 443 49.32 21.11 4.95
N ALA A 444 48.15 20.88 4.34
CA ALA A 444 47.16 19.96 4.88
C ALA A 444 47.60 18.50 4.76
N ARG A 445 48.44 18.17 3.77
CA ARG A 445 49.08 16.85 3.67
C ARG A 445 49.99 16.56 4.88
N MET A 446 50.81 17.52 5.31
CA MET A 446 51.66 17.35 6.49
C MET A 446 50.84 17.16 7.78
N VAL A 447 49.74 17.92 7.92
CA VAL A 447 48.84 17.78 9.07
C VAL A 447 48.15 16.41 9.07
N TYR A 448 47.72 15.92 7.90
CA TYR A 448 47.09 14.61 7.77
C TYR A 448 48.06 13.45 8.01
N GLU A 449 49.25 13.47 7.39
CA GLU A 449 50.27 12.43 7.59
C GLU A 449 50.68 12.36 9.06
N SER A 450 50.79 13.51 9.72
CA SER A 450 51.04 13.55 11.16
C SER A 450 49.85 13.09 12.01
N TRP A 451 48.60 13.24 11.53
CA TRP A 451 47.42 12.73 12.21
C TRP A 451 47.26 11.22 12.03
N GLU A 452 47.53 10.68 10.84
CA GLU A 452 47.55 9.23 10.59
C GLU A 452 48.66 8.53 11.37
N ASP A 453 49.87 9.12 11.41
CA ASP A 453 50.97 8.61 12.23
C ASP A 453 50.62 8.64 13.73
N ALA A 454 49.91 9.67 14.19
CA ALA A 454 49.44 9.76 15.57
C ALA A 454 48.33 8.74 15.88
N LYS A 455 47.46 8.44 14.90
CA LYS A 455 46.39 7.46 15.03
C LYS A 455 46.92 6.03 15.04
N TYR A 456 47.92 5.71 14.22
CA TYR A 456 48.53 4.38 14.17
C TYR A 456 49.48 4.09 15.34
N ASN A 457 50.08 5.13 15.93
CA ASN A 457 50.97 4.99 17.10
C ASN A 457 50.27 5.24 18.45
N SER A 458 48.94 5.36 18.46
CA SER A 458 48.15 5.54 19.69
C SER A 458 47.43 4.24 20.02
N ASP A 459 47.66 3.72 21.22
CA ASP A 459 47.01 2.50 21.72
C ASP A 459 45.49 2.66 21.92
N ASN A 460 44.94 3.88 21.78
CA ASN A 460 43.51 4.15 21.91
C ASN A 460 43.05 5.28 20.96
N PRO A 461 42.71 4.98 19.69
CA PRO A 461 42.50 5.98 18.64
C PRO A 461 41.25 6.85 18.80
N ASP A 462 40.34 6.49 19.72
CA ASP A 462 39.07 7.20 19.92
C ASP A 462 39.14 8.33 20.96
N GLU A 463 40.27 8.50 21.68
CA GLU A 463 40.43 9.49 22.76
C GLU A 463 41.26 10.74 22.38
N LEU A 464 41.55 10.99 21.10
CA LEU A 464 42.37 12.14 20.71
C LEU A 464 41.53 13.38 20.32
N PRO A 465 41.42 14.42 21.18
CA PRO A 465 40.87 15.70 20.74
C PRO A 465 41.80 16.36 19.72
N LEU A 466 41.21 16.85 18.63
CA LEU A 466 41.89 17.49 17.49
C LEU A 466 42.92 18.56 17.89
N PHE A 467 42.67 19.24 19.02
CA PHE A 467 43.51 20.32 19.55
C PHE A 467 44.82 19.83 20.17
N THR A 468 44.81 18.69 20.87
CA THR A 468 46.01 18.09 21.49
C THR A 468 46.98 17.55 20.44
N THR A 469 46.47 17.02 19.33
CA THR A 469 47.29 16.55 18.22
C THR A 469 47.97 17.73 17.50
N LEU A 470 47.25 18.83 17.26
CA LEU A 470 47.84 20.02 16.64
C LEU A 470 48.91 20.68 17.55
N TYR A 471 48.70 20.67 18.87
CA TYR A 471 49.67 21.18 19.85
C TYR A 471 50.93 20.29 19.93
N SER A 472 50.79 18.97 19.92
CA SER A 472 51.94 18.05 19.98
C SER A 472 52.81 18.08 18.72
N ILE A 473 52.20 18.32 17.55
CA ILE A 473 52.90 18.49 16.27
C ILE A 473 53.79 19.74 16.27
N GLY A 474 53.29 20.86 16.82
CA GLY A 474 54.08 22.08 17.00
C GLY A 474 55.27 21.88 17.96
N CYS A 475 55.05 21.19 19.08
CA CYS A 475 56.09 20.96 20.09
C CYS A 475 57.16 19.95 19.66
N ASN A 476 56.79 18.89 18.93
CA ASN A 476 57.74 17.87 18.46
C ASN A 476 58.61 18.37 17.29
N GLY A 477 58.06 19.24 16.44
CA GLY A 477 58.85 19.97 15.42
C GLY A 477 59.93 20.86 16.04
N ALA A 478 59.64 21.52 17.16
CA ALA A 478 60.60 22.33 17.90
C ALA A 478 61.67 21.48 18.61
N ARG A 479 61.28 20.36 19.26
CA ARG A 479 62.21 19.44 19.92
C ARG A 479 63.18 18.77 18.95
N SER A 480 62.72 18.37 17.76
CA SER A 480 63.60 17.74 16.76
C SER A 480 64.61 18.70 16.11
N ARG A 481 64.30 20.01 16.06
CA ARG A 481 65.27 21.06 15.70
C ARG A 481 66.24 21.36 16.84
N ALA A 482 65.76 21.44 18.07
CA ALA A 482 66.62 21.65 19.25
C ALA A 482 67.61 20.50 19.45
N ARG A 483 67.20 19.24 19.24
CA ARG A 483 68.08 18.06 19.36
C ARG A 483 69.14 17.99 18.25
N ARG A 484 68.81 18.45 17.04
CA ARG A 484 69.79 18.56 15.94
C ARG A 484 70.82 19.66 16.21
N LEU A 485 70.40 20.80 16.74
CA LEU A 485 71.31 21.88 17.13
C LEU A 485 72.17 21.52 18.35
N TRP A 486 71.65 20.73 19.29
CA TRP A 486 72.39 20.24 20.45
C TRP A 486 73.49 19.24 20.05
N ASN A 487 73.21 18.35 19.11
CA ASN A 487 74.19 17.35 18.64
C ASN A 487 75.22 17.90 17.65
N SER A 488 75.04 19.12 17.11
CA SER A 488 75.99 19.77 16.20
C SER A 488 76.81 20.90 16.84
N GLY A 489 76.72 21.09 18.16
CA GLY A 489 77.49 22.11 18.91
C GLY A 489 78.86 21.61 19.40
N PRO A 490 79.84 22.52 19.62
CA PRO A 490 81.25 22.20 19.91
C PRO A 490 81.54 21.59 21.30
N PHE A 491 80.51 21.17 22.04
CA PHE A 491 80.62 20.56 23.38
C PHE A 491 80.17 19.09 23.43
N ALA A 492 80.08 18.40 22.27
CA ALA A 492 79.81 16.97 22.25
C ALA A 492 81.00 16.20 22.88
N ALA A 493 80.86 15.90 24.17
CA ALA A 493 81.84 15.16 24.95
C ALA A 493 82.09 13.77 24.35
N LYS A 494 83.36 13.46 24.13
CA LYS A 494 83.88 12.18 23.64
C LYS A 494 83.65 11.12 24.75
N PRO A 495 82.90 10.03 24.52
CA PRO A 495 82.78 8.98 25.51
C PRO A 495 84.08 8.16 25.59
N ALA A 496 84.48 7.88 26.83
CA ALA A 496 85.69 7.20 27.23
C ALA A 496 85.72 5.71 26.83
N ALA A 497 86.94 5.21 26.67
CA ALA A 497 87.27 3.82 26.38
C ALA A 497 87.23 2.93 27.64
N ASP A 498 86.97 1.65 27.37
CA ASP A 498 87.32 0.43 28.10
C ASP A 498 86.64 0.10 29.45
N ALA A 499 85.88 -1.00 29.47
CA ALA A 499 86.19 -2.20 30.28
C ALA A 499 85.27 -3.39 29.90
N PRO A 500 85.80 -4.64 29.88
CA PRO A 500 85.05 -5.86 29.59
C PRO A 500 84.53 -6.52 30.87
N GLN A 501 83.34 -7.12 30.85
CA GLN A 501 82.99 -8.12 31.87
C GLN A 501 81.85 -9.06 31.43
N ASP A 502 82.25 -10.31 31.21
CA ASP A 502 81.69 -11.57 31.69
C ASP A 502 80.21 -11.94 31.54
N ARG A 503 80.04 -13.13 30.95
CA ARG A 503 78.89 -14.05 31.10
C ARG A 503 78.70 -14.42 32.59
N PRO A 504 77.51 -14.91 32.96
CA PRO A 504 77.40 -16.36 33.08
C PRO A 504 76.09 -16.95 32.53
N GLU A 505 76.17 -18.27 32.41
CA GLU A 505 75.19 -19.27 31.99
C GLU A 505 73.96 -19.33 32.89
N ALA A 506 72.79 -19.53 32.28
CA ALA A 506 71.84 -20.62 32.52
C ALA A 506 70.73 -20.57 31.45
#